data_AF-A0A2N1A4G3-F1
#
_entry.id   AF-A0A2N1A4G3-F1
#
_cell.length_a   1.000
_cell.length_b   1.000
_cell.length_c   1.000
_cell.angle_alpha   90.00
_cell.angle_beta   90.00
_cell.angle_gamma   90.00
#
_symmetry.space_group_name_H-M   'P 1'
#
loop_
_entity.id
_entity.type
_entity.pdbx_description
1 polymer ?
#
loop_
_entity_poly.entity_id
_entity_poly.type
_entity_poly.pdbx_seq_one_letter_code
_entity_poly.pdbx_strand_id
1 'polypeptide(L)'
;MRSFFENSDYFERLVTKPLFYIKPDYELDWKDGKLIESDDSFAKVLNQLLDKLDSIEAPKNYHLHEDILAEYCSLEEPTVYKKGKLWLGQDYGWILENGAYEDIDEVNLTFAILGRVKAAFLRKQNTFDEMEERHRAMLSELLQCFIYHRENA
;
A
#
# COMPACT_ATOMS: atom_id res chain seq x y z
N MET A 1 1.45 -7.64 -12.39
CA MET A 1 1.37 -7.24 -10.97
C MET A 1 0.79 -8.36 -10.12
N ARG A 2 -0.35 -8.91 -10.54
CA ARG A 2 -1.16 -9.88 -9.76
C ARG A 2 -0.38 -11.08 -9.22
N SER A 3 0.50 -11.68 -10.01
CA SER A 3 1.35 -12.81 -9.60
C SER A 3 2.26 -12.52 -8.40
N PHE A 4 2.53 -11.25 -8.09
CA PHE A 4 3.30 -10.85 -6.90
C PHE A 4 2.49 -11.07 -5.61
N PHE A 5 1.18 -10.89 -5.67
CA PHE A 5 0.26 -10.93 -4.51
C PHE A 5 -0.57 -12.22 -4.46
N GLU A 6 -0.68 -12.93 -5.58
CA GLU A 6 -1.50 -14.12 -5.73
C GLU A 6 -1.07 -15.23 -4.76
N ASN A 7 -2.05 -15.83 -4.07
CA ASN A 7 -1.85 -16.92 -3.10
C ASN A 7 -0.78 -16.63 -2.02
N SER A 8 -0.68 -15.37 -1.61
CA SER A 8 0.25 -14.93 -0.55
C SER A 8 -0.35 -15.10 0.84
N ASP A 9 0.37 -15.82 1.72
CA ASP A 9 -0.04 -16.02 3.11
C ASP A 9 0.01 -14.72 3.92
N TYR A 10 0.93 -13.82 3.56
CA TYR A 10 1.06 -12.54 4.25
C TYR A 10 0.11 -11.47 3.71
N PHE A 11 -0.34 -11.54 2.47
CA PHE A 11 -1.10 -10.46 1.86
C PHE A 11 -2.45 -10.27 2.56
N GLU A 12 -3.25 -11.33 2.69
CA GLU A 12 -4.50 -11.27 3.47
C GLU A 12 -4.23 -10.88 4.93
N ARG A 13 -3.29 -11.58 5.57
CA ARG A 13 -3.01 -11.41 7.01
C ARG A 13 -2.52 -10.02 7.38
N LEU A 14 -1.74 -9.38 6.51
CA LEU A 14 -1.15 -8.07 6.78
C LEU A 14 -1.90 -6.92 6.12
N VAL A 15 -2.83 -7.15 5.18
CA VAL A 15 -3.50 -6.06 4.46
C VAL A 15 -4.99 -6.01 4.76
N THR A 16 -5.75 -7.07 4.47
CA THR A 16 -7.21 -7.04 4.61
C THR A 16 -7.69 -7.44 5.99
N LYS A 17 -7.04 -8.44 6.61
CA LYS A 17 -7.40 -8.88 7.96
C LYS A 17 -7.31 -7.77 9.03
N PRO A 18 -6.30 -6.88 9.03
CA PRO A 18 -6.29 -5.74 9.95
C PRO A 18 -7.48 -4.80 9.80
N LEU A 19 -8.13 -4.78 8.63
CA LEU A 19 -9.25 -3.93 8.28
C LEU A 19 -10.62 -4.62 8.44
N PHE A 20 -10.67 -5.79 9.11
CA PHE A 20 -11.90 -6.59 9.27
C PHE A 20 -13.08 -5.83 9.92
N TYR A 21 -12.78 -4.76 10.64
CA TYR A 21 -13.78 -3.91 11.31
C TYR A 21 -14.53 -2.99 10.33
N ILE A 22 -14.00 -2.78 9.12
CA ILE A 22 -14.64 -2.01 8.03
C ILE A 22 -15.47 -2.95 7.16
N LYS A 23 -14.86 -4.07 6.75
CA LYS A 23 -15.47 -5.11 5.92
C LYS A 23 -15.13 -6.49 6.50
N PRO A 24 -16.13 -7.27 6.93
CA PRO A 24 -15.89 -8.51 7.66
C PRO A 24 -15.38 -9.65 6.77
N ASP A 25 -15.66 -9.61 5.46
CA ASP A 25 -15.19 -10.58 4.48
C ASP A 25 -13.76 -10.18 4.02
N TYR A 26 -12.81 -10.35 4.94
CA TYR A 26 -11.41 -9.96 4.71
C TYR A 26 -10.60 -11.02 3.95
N GLU A 27 -11.15 -12.22 3.77
CA GLU A 27 -10.45 -13.34 3.13
C GLU A 27 -10.23 -13.05 1.63
N LEU A 28 -9.09 -13.52 1.10
CA LEU A 28 -8.68 -13.24 -0.28
C LEU A 28 -8.63 -14.50 -1.12
N ASP A 29 -9.77 -14.86 -1.71
CA ASP A 29 -9.86 -15.97 -2.65
C ASP A 29 -9.49 -15.56 -4.08
N TRP A 30 -8.62 -16.34 -4.70
CA TRP A 30 -8.15 -16.13 -6.07
C TRP A 30 -8.82 -17.10 -7.05
N LYS A 31 -9.25 -16.58 -8.20
CA LYS A 31 -9.74 -17.34 -9.34
C LYS A 31 -9.29 -16.71 -10.64
N ASP A 32 -8.64 -17.50 -11.49
CA ASP A 32 -8.16 -17.07 -12.81
C ASP A 32 -7.30 -15.78 -12.74
N GLY A 33 -6.44 -15.66 -11.70
CA GLY A 33 -5.57 -14.51 -11.47
C GLY A 33 -6.27 -13.26 -10.90
N LYS A 34 -7.55 -13.34 -10.53
CA LYS A 34 -8.29 -12.24 -9.92
C LYS A 34 -8.83 -12.62 -8.55
N LEU A 35 -9.01 -11.60 -7.70
CA LEU A 35 -9.73 -11.78 -6.44
C LEU A 35 -11.22 -11.94 -6.73
N ILE A 36 -11.86 -12.87 -6.03
CA ILE A 36 -13.31 -13.05 -6.09
C ILE A 36 -13.97 -11.88 -5.35
N GLU A 37 -14.83 -11.14 -6.03
CA GLU A 37 -15.47 -9.94 -5.46
C GLU A 37 -16.76 -10.30 -4.72
N SER A 38 -16.94 -9.66 -3.56
CA SER A 38 -18.18 -9.63 -2.78
C SER A 38 -18.43 -8.21 -2.27
N ASP A 39 -19.69 -7.85 -1.98
CA ASP A 39 -20.01 -6.50 -1.48
C ASP A 39 -19.38 -6.21 -0.10
N ASP A 40 -19.14 -7.26 0.69
CA ASP A 40 -18.57 -7.19 2.04
C ASP A 40 -17.05 -7.40 2.07
N SER A 41 -16.39 -7.48 0.91
CA SER A 41 -14.93 -7.68 0.80
C SER A 41 -14.19 -6.49 0.18
N PHE A 42 -12.87 -6.46 0.37
CA PHE A 42 -11.97 -5.49 -0.28
C PHE A 42 -11.49 -5.94 -1.68
N ALA A 43 -11.94 -7.10 -2.16
CA ALA A 43 -11.45 -7.72 -3.39
C ALA A 43 -11.62 -6.82 -4.62
N LYS A 44 -12.72 -6.07 -4.71
CA LYS A 44 -12.98 -5.13 -5.80
C LYS A 44 -11.97 -3.98 -5.83
N VAL A 45 -11.73 -3.34 -4.68
CA VAL A 45 -10.76 -2.24 -4.56
C VAL A 45 -9.35 -2.74 -4.90
N LEU A 46 -8.98 -3.91 -4.40
CA LEU A 46 -7.70 -4.54 -4.70
C LEU A 46 -7.58 -4.91 -6.18
N ASN A 47 -8.61 -5.48 -6.80
CA ASN A 47 -8.61 -5.76 -8.24
C ASN A 47 -8.37 -4.49 -9.07
N GLN A 48 -9.03 -3.39 -8.73
CA GLN A 48 -8.86 -2.10 -9.42
C GLN A 48 -7.45 -1.54 -9.23
N LEU A 49 -6.91 -1.58 -8.01
CA LEU A 49 -5.53 -1.17 -7.73
C LEU A 49 -4.54 -2.01 -8.53
N LEU A 50 -4.66 -3.33 -8.51
CA LEU A 50 -3.73 -4.22 -9.22
C LEU A 50 -3.76 -3.99 -10.73
N ASP A 51 -4.94 -3.74 -11.31
CA ASP A 51 -5.06 -3.37 -12.73
C ASP A 51 -4.40 -2.01 -13.00
N LYS A 52 -4.56 -1.04 -12.10
CA LYS A 52 -3.92 0.28 -12.22
C LYS A 52 -2.40 0.19 -12.14
N LEU A 53 -1.87 -0.61 -11.22
CA LEU A 53 -0.44 -0.82 -11.04
C LEU A 53 0.19 -1.49 -12.28
N ASP A 54 -0.55 -2.36 -12.97
CA ASP A 54 -0.11 -2.97 -14.23
C ASP A 54 -0.13 -1.99 -15.42
N SER A 55 -0.85 -0.88 -15.32
CA SER A 55 -1.02 0.08 -16.42
C SER A 55 -0.07 1.28 -16.38
N ILE A 56 0.80 1.40 -15.36
CA ILE A 56 1.66 2.58 -15.17
C ILE A 56 3.12 2.19 -14.97
N GLU A 57 4.04 3.12 -15.27
CA GLU A 57 5.47 2.92 -15.06
C GLU A 57 5.86 3.24 -13.61
N ALA A 58 6.67 2.37 -13.01
CA ALA A 58 7.15 2.55 -11.65
C ALA A 58 8.09 3.77 -11.53
N PRO A 59 8.05 4.51 -10.40
CA PRO A 59 8.96 5.62 -10.19
C PRO A 59 10.40 5.12 -10.08
N LYS A 60 11.36 5.87 -10.64
CA LYS A 60 12.80 5.53 -10.54
C LYS A 60 13.30 5.50 -9.10
N ASN A 61 12.81 6.42 -8.27
CA ASN A 61 13.06 6.46 -6.85
C ASN A 61 11.80 5.98 -6.11
N TYR A 62 11.86 4.79 -5.52
CA TYR A 62 10.70 4.21 -4.85
C TYR A 62 10.28 4.94 -3.57
N HIS A 63 11.14 5.81 -3.01
CA HIS A 63 10.80 6.65 -1.86
C HIS A 63 10.15 7.99 -2.23
N LEU A 64 10.13 8.37 -3.52
CA LEU A 64 9.68 9.71 -3.93
C LEU A 64 8.25 10.01 -3.46
N HIS A 65 7.32 9.08 -3.70
CA HIS A 65 5.92 9.32 -3.39
C HIS A 65 5.60 9.10 -1.91
N GLU A 66 6.38 8.29 -1.20
CA GLU A 66 6.31 8.23 0.27
C GLU A 66 6.79 9.54 0.90
N ASP A 67 7.85 10.14 0.33
CA ASP A 67 8.35 11.44 0.76
C ASP A 67 7.31 12.55 0.55
N ILE A 68 6.56 12.53 -0.57
CA ILE A 68 5.48 13.49 -0.83
C ILE A 68 4.36 13.35 0.20
N LEU A 69 3.91 12.12 0.49
CA LEU A 69 2.89 11.86 1.51
C LEU A 69 3.35 12.36 2.88
N ALA A 70 4.59 12.06 3.27
CA ALA A 70 5.13 12.52 4.54
C ALA A 70 5.31 14.05 4.58
N GLU A 71 5.63 14.68 3.46
CA GLU A 71 5.65 16.14 3.33
C GLU A 71 4.27 16.74 3.59
N TYR A 72 3.19 16.18 3.02
CA TYR A 72 1.82 16.63 3.31
C TYR A 72 1.49 16.55 4.80
N CYS A 73 1.79 15.42 5.44
CA CYS A 73 1.59 15.27 6.89
C CYS A 73 2.36 16.34 7.68
N SER A 74 3.59 16.64 7.29
CA SER A 74 4.44 17.62 8.00
C SER A 74 3.95 19.07 7.91
N LEU A 75 3.06 19.38 6.97
CA LEU A 75 2.45 20.72 6.88
C LEU A 75 1.51 20.99 8.05
N GLU A 76 0.83 19.96 8.53
CA GLU A 76 -0.19 20.05 9.58
C GLU A 76 0.28 19.48 10.93
N GLU A 77 1.30 18.61 10.95
CA GLU A 77 1.89 18.04 12.16
C GLU A 77 3.35 18.50 12.37
N PRO A 78 3.59 19.55 13.19
CA PRO A 78 4.92 20.13 13.37
C PRO A 78 5.95 19.20 14.01
N THR A 79 5.52 18.10 14.65
CA THR A 79 6.44 17.10 15.20
C THR A 79 7.03 16.19 14.13
N VAL A 80 6.46 16.13 12.92
CA VAL A 80 6.95 15.33 11.80
C VAL A 80 8.01 16.11 11.04
N TYR A 81 9.20 15.52 10.90
CA TYR A 81 10.31 16.15 10.16
C TYR A 81 11.23 15.12 9.51
N LYS A 82 11.89 15.54 8.43
CA LYS A 82 12.86 14.73 7.70
C LYS A 82 14.26 14.85 8.31
N LYS A 83 14.89 13.72 8.64
CA LYS A 83 16.30 13.63 9.07
C LYS A 83 17.06 12.67 8.16
N GLY A 84 17.76 13.23 7.18
CA GLY A 84 18.46 12.44 6.17
C GLY A 84 17.47 11.71 5.26
N LYS A 85 17.44 10.38 5.34
CA LYS A 85 16.54 9.52 4.54
C LYS A 85 15.29 9.05 5.31
N LEU A 86 15.12 9.51 6.55
CA LEU A 86 14.06 9.05 7.44
C LEU A 86 13.13 10.21 7.79
N TRP A 87 11.85 9.90 7.88
CA TRP A 87 10.86 10.74 8.54
C TRP A 87 10.75 10.32 10.00
N LEU A 88 10.78 11.30 10.90
CA LEU A 88 10.76 11.13 12.35
C LEU A 88 9.65 11.97 12.96
N GLY A 89 9.33 11.69 14.23
CA GLY A 89 8.32 12.43 15.00
C GLY A 89 7.15 11.55 15.41
N GLN A 90 6.68 10.73 14.48
CA GLN A 90 5.55 9.81 14.64
C GLN A 90 5.88 8.44 14.04
N ASP A 91 4.98 7.48 14.24
CA ASP A 91 5.01 6.21 13.52
C ASP A 91 4.90 6.45 12.00
N TYR A 92 5.67 5.72 11.19
CA TYR A 92 5.73 6.03 9.76
C TYR A 92 4.44 5.63 9.02
N GLY A 93 3.74 4.58 9.45
CA GLY A 93 2.41 4.26 8.95
C GLY A 93 1.43 5.39 9.23
N TRP A 94 1.45 5.93 10.46
CA TRP A 94 0.65 7.10 10.83
C TRP A 94 0.97 8.33 9.98
N ILE A 95 2.25 8.60 9.70
CA ILE A 95 2.68 9.71 8.84
C ILE A 95 2.11 9.56 7.43
N LEU A 96 2.19 8.36 6.86
CA LEU A 96 1.69 8.08 5.51
C LEU A 96 0.17 8.17 5.42
N GLU A 97 -0.54 7.63 6.42
CA GLU A 97 -2.00 7.70 6.52
C GLU A 97 -2.49 9.15 6.63
N ASN A 98 -1.89 9.96 7.52
CA ASN A 98 -2.31 11.35 7.70
C ASN A 98 -1.94 12.22 6.49
N GLY A 99 -0.81 11.92 5.83
CA GLY A 99 -0.43 12.58 4.59
C GLY A 99 -1.33 12.26 3.41
N ALA A 100 -1.94 11.07 3.40
CA ALA A 100 -2.80 10.62 2.31
C ALA A 100 -4.13 11.37 2.22
N TYR A 101 -4.57 12.10 3.24
CA TYR A 101 -5.78 12.94 3.16
C TYR A 101 -5.64 14.08 2.15
N GLU A 102 -4.42 14.53 1.88
CA GLU A 102 -4.11 15.52 0.85
C GLU A 102 -3.74 14.87 -0.50
N ASP A 103 -3.75 13.54 -0.60
CA ASP A 103 -3.41 12.78 -1.81
C ASP A 103 -4.62 12.63 -2.75
N ILE A 104 -4.80 13.63 -3.61
CA ILE A 104 -5.89 13.66 -4.60
C ILE A 104 -5.84 12.41 -5.50
N ASP A 105 -6.96 11.68 -5.56
CA ASP A 105 -7.13 10.44 -6.33
C ASP A 105 -6.11 9.33 -5.97
N GLU A 106 -5.55 9.38 -4.75
CA GLU A 106 -4.56 8.43 -4.21
C GLU A 106 -3.36 8.19 -5.16
N VAL A 107 -2.97 9.24 -5.89
CA VAL A 107 -1.91 9.15 -6.90
C VAL A 107 -0.57 8.79 -6.25
N ASN A 108 -0.21 9.45 -5.14
CA ASN A 108 1.04 9.20 -4.45
C ASN A 108 1.03 7.85 -3.74
N LEU A 109 -0.07 7.45 -3.10
CA LEU A 109 -0.23 6.10 -2.55
C LEU A 109 -0.02 5.03 -3.63
N THR A 110 -0.66 5.19 -4.80
CA THR A 110 -0.53 4.24 -5.92
C THR A 110 0.94 4.11 -6.36
N PHE A 111 1.65 5.22 -6.53
CA PHE A 111 3.06 5.19 -6.94
C PHE A 111 4.00 4.70 -5.83
N ALA A 112 3.70 4.96 -4.55
CA ALA A 112 4.46 4.44 -3.42
C ALA A 112 4.37 2.90 -3.35
N ILE A 113 3.15 2.36 -3.50
CA ILE A 113 2.89 0.92 -3.60
C ILE A 113 3.68 0.31 -4.76
N LEU A 114 3.56 0.90 -5.96
CA LEU A 114 4.28 0.43 -7.14
C LEU A 114 5.81 0.47 -6.97
N GLY A 115 6.31 1.54 -6.35
CA GLY A 115 7.71 1.72 -6.03
C GLY A 115 8.22 0.57 -5.17
N ARG A 116 7.51 0.22 -4.09
CA ARG A 116 7.86 -0.89 -3.19
C ARG A 116 7.88 -2.24 -3.89
N VAL A 117 6.87 -2.54 -4.71
CA VAL A 117 6.84 -3.79 -5.49
C VAL A 117 8.01 -3.83 -6.48
N LYS A 118 8.30 -2.73 -7.19
CA LYS A 118 9.43 -2.68 -8.11
C LYS A 118 10.77 -2.87 -7.38
N ALA A 119 10.88 -2.30 -6.18
CA ALA A 119 12.06 -2.42 -5.35
C ALA A 119 12.25 -3.86 -4.83
N ALA A 120 11.17 -4.62 -4.62
CA ALA A 120 11.22 -6.06 -4.31
C ALA A 120 11.75 -6.86 -5.51
N PHE A 121 11.22 -6.62 -6.72
CA PHE A 121 11.72 -7.29 -7.93
C PHE A 121 13.20 -7.01 -8.20
N LEU A 122 13.68 -5.77 -7.99
CA LEU A 122 15.11 -5.45 -8.12
C LEU A 122 15.99 -6.21 -7.12
N ARG A 123 15.42 -6.59 -5.96
CA ARG A 123 16.08 -7.43 -4.95
C ARG A 123 15.84 -8.93 -5.16
N LYS A 124 15.23 -9.32 -6.29
CA LYS A 124 14.87 -10.71 -6.64
C LYS A 124 13.85 -11.35 -5.67
N GLN A 125 13.02 -10.52 -5.05
CA GLN A 125 11.87 -10.94 -4.25
C GLN A 125 10.65 -10.86 -5.18
N ASN A 126 10.21 -12.00 -5.70
CA ASN A 126 9.22 -12.09 -6.79
C ASN A 126 7.79 -12.22 -6.28
N THR A 127 7.61 -12.46 -4.99
CA THR A 127 6.30 -12.50 -4.33
C THR A 127 6.29 -11.60 -3.10
N PHE A 128 5.10 -11.22 -2.64
CA PHE A 128 4.89 -10.48 -1.40
C PHE A 128 5.49 -11.21 -0.20
N ASP A 129 5.38 -12.54 -0.17
CA ASP A 129 5.89 -13.38 0.93
C ASP A 129 7.43 -13.43 0.99
N GLU A 130 8.10 -13.29 -0.15
CA GLU A 130 9.57 -13.26 -0.25
C GLU A 130 10.18 -11.92 0.19
N MET A 131 9.37 -10.87 0.36
CA MET A 131 9.86 -9.56 0.77
C MET A 131 10.53 -9.60 2.15
N GLU A 132 11.57 -8.78 2.32
CA GLU A 132 12.12 -8.53 3.64
C GLU A 132 11.05 -7.93 4.56
N GLU A 133 11.02 -8.38 5.82
CA GLU A 133 9.95 -8.07 6.78
C GLU A 133 9.62 -6.57 6.86
N ARG A 134 10.65 -5.71 6.98
CA ARG A 134 10.46 -4.26 7.04
C ARG A 134 9.87 -3.70 5.74
N HIS A 135 10.30 -4.18 4.59
CA HIS A 135 9.76 -3.74 3.31
C HIS A 135 8.32 -4.22 3.10
N ARG A 136 8.01 -5.44 3.54
CA ARG A 136 6.66 -6.02 3.52
C ARG A 136 5.70 -5.27 4.43
N ALA A 137 6.13 -4.98 5.66
CA ALA A 137 5.35 -4.19 6.61
C ALA A 137 4.98 -2.83 6.00
N MET A 138 5.96 -2.12 5.42
CA MET A 138 5.69 -0.83 4.78
C MET A 138 4.74 -0.92 3.59
N LEU A 139 4.90 -1.94 2.74
CA LEU A 139 3.96 -2.14 1.64
C LEU A 139 2.56 -2.47 2.16
N SER A 140 2.46 -3.21 3.26
CA SER A 140 1.19 -3.53 3.91
C SER A 140 0.48 -2.27 4.42
N GLU A 141 1.20 -1.38 5.09
CA GLU A 141 0.67 -0.09 5.57
C GLU A 141 0.17 0.79 4.42
N LEU A 142 0.96 0.91 3.34
CA LEU A 142 0.54 1.66 2.15
C LEU A 142 -0.74 1.10 1.52
N LEU A 143 -0.85 -0.24 1.45
CA LEU A 143 -2.04 -0.91 0.91
C LEU A 143 -3.26 -0.73 1.83
N GLN A 144 -3.07 -0.81 3.15
CA GLN A 144 -4.12 -0.53 4.12
C GLN A 144 -4.60 0.92 4.02
N CYS A 145 -3.69 1.90 3.91
CA CYS A 145 -4.03 3.30 3.69
C CYS A 145 -4.84 3.48 2.40
N PHE A 146 -4.38 2.90 1.29
CA PHE A 146 -5.10 2.97 0.02
C PHE A 146 -6.52 2.40 0.12
N ILE A 147 -6.69 1.23 0.73
CA ILE A 147 -8.01 0.62 0.94
C ILE A 147 -8.88 1.52 1.82
N TYR A 148 -8.33 2.00 2.93
CA TYR A 148 -9.05 2.85 3.88
C TYR A 148 -9.58 4.12 3.20
N HIS A 149 -8.74 4.81 2.43
CA HIS A 149 -9.14 6.01 1.70
C HIS A 149 -10.24 5.70 0.69
N ARG A 150 -10.12 4.61 -0.07
CA ARG A 150 -11.13 4.23 -1.08
C ARG A 150 -12.49 3.85 -0.52
N GLU A 151 -12.52 3.36 0.72
CA GLU A 151 -13.76 2.94 1.39
C GLU A 151 -14.39 4.04 2.25
N ASN A 152 -13.64 5.12 2.56
CA ASN A 152 -14.10 6.21 3.43
C ASN A 152 -14.08 7.61 2.78
N ALA A 153 -13.62 7.75 1.53
CA ALA A 153 -13.67 8.99 0.75
C ALA A 153 -15.06 9.29 0.17
#